data_AF-A0A9P5NPA2-F1
#
_entry.id   AF-A0A9P5NPA2-F1
#
_cell.length_a   1.000
_cell.length_b   1.000
_cell.length_c   1.000
_cell.angle_alpha   90.00
_cell.angle_beta   90.00
_cell.angle_gamma   90.00
#
_symmetry.space_group_name_H-M   'P 1'
#
loop_
_entity.id
_entity.type
_entity.pdbx_description
1 polymer ?
#
loop_
_entity_poly.entity_id
_entity_poly.type
_entity_poly.pdbx_seq_one_letter_code
_entity_poly.pdbx_strand_id
1 'polypeptide(L)'
;MAEDNSTKGKNSLLDNEGNISEKLESCLKHIFAKYCSPPLQLSSDDSDYTLLSPPPDAYLTEEGLQKWALDTNGTPFSEETKEEVIESFDVTDNGELTFMGFFQLYQLQTENDEEETWKDLQKHGFDRNLNLVKKTA
;
A
#
# COMPACT_ATOMS: atom_id res chain seq x y z
N MET A 1 -0.81 8.09 -38.70
CA MET A 1 -1.96 7.24 -38.35
C MET A 1 -1.69 6.67 -36.97
N ALA A 2 -2.43 7.14 -35.96
CA ALA A 2 -2.77 6.33 -34.78
C ALA A 2 -3.43 5.03 -35.31
N GLU A 3 -3.35 3.87 -34.68
CA GLU A 3 -3.93 3.44 -33.40
C GLU A 3 -3.19 2.13 -33.04
N ASP A 4 -2.72 1.92 -31.80
CA ASP A 4 -3.41 1.07 -30.82
C ASP A 4 -2.77 1.31 -29.44
N ASN A 5 -3.48 1.96 -28.51
CA ASN A 5 -3.05 2.14 -27.12
C ASN A 5 -4.16 1.75 -26.13
N SER A 6 -5.03 0.82 -26.52
CA SER A 6 -6.28 0.54 -25.78
C SER A 6 -6.17 -0.51 -24.67
N THR A 7 -4.99 -1.04 -24.35
CA THR A 7 -4.82 -2.06 -23.31
C THR A 7 -3.99 -1.64 -22.10
N LYS A 8 -3.36 -0.46 -22.10
CA LYS A 8 -2.60 0.02 -20.93
C LYS A 8 -3.48 0.60 -19.80
N GLY A 9 -4.80 0.66 -19.97
CA GLY A 9 -5.66 1.59 -19.23
C GLY A 9 -6.57 1.04 -18.13
N LYS A 10 -6.48 -0.22 -17.70
CA LYS A 10 -7.39 -0.72 -16.63
C LYS A 10 -6.70 -1.28 -15.39
N ASN A 11 -5.43 -1.68 -15.51
CA ASN A 11 -4.73 -2.42 -14.47
C ASN A 11 -3.29 -1.92 -14.26
N SER A 12 -2.93 -0.77 -14.84
CA SER A 12 -1.58 -0.23 -14.69
C SER A 12 -1.38 0.27 -13.26
N LEU A 13 -0.24 -0.08 -12.66
CA LEU A 13 0.11 0.41 -11.32
C LEU A 13 0.45 1.91 -11.37
N LEU A 14 1.07 2.36 -12.45
CA LEU A 14 1.38 3.77 -12.71
C LEU A 14 0.49 4.36 -13.80
N ASP A 15 0.20 5.65 -13.71
CA ASP A 15 -0.48 6.44 -14.73
C ASP A 15 0.45 6.78 -15.92
N ASN A 16 -0.03 7.62 -16.86
CA ASN A 16 0.75 8.00 -18.03
C ASN A 16 1.91 8.97 -17.72
N GLU A 17 1.91 9.56 -16.53
CA GLU A 17 2.94 10.48 -16.04
C GLU A 17 3.96 9.76 -15.15
N GLY A 18 3.72 8.48 -14.82
CA GLY A 18 4.58 7.65 -13.98
C GLY A 18 4.21 7.69 -12.49
N ASN A 19 3.12 8.37 -12.11
CA ASN A 19 2.65 8.39 -10.72
C ASN A 19 1.81 7.14 -10.42
N ILE A 20 1.73 6.72 -9.16
CA ILE A 20 0.77 5.70 -8.72
C ILE A 20 -0.64 6.04 -9.22
N SER A 21 -1.30 5.06 -9.83
CA SER A 21 -2.67 5.20 -10.31
C SER A 21 -3.66 5.31 -9.15
N GLU A 22 -4.78 6.00 -9.35
CA GLU A 22 -5.85 6.13 -8.35
C GLU A 22 -6.34 4.78 -7.81
N LYS A 23 -6.31 3.74 -8.67
CA LYS A 23 -6.72 2.39 -8.28
C LYS A 23 -5.70 1.74 -7.36
N LEU A 24 -4.41 1.86 -7.67
CA LEU A 24 -3.36 1.39 -6.76
C LEU A 24 -3.38 2.19 -5.46
N GLU A 25 -3.53 3.51 -5.49
CA GLU A 25 -3.67 4.33 -4.27
C GLU A 25 -4.80 3.81 -3.36
N SER A 26 -5.95 3.45 -3.95
CA SER A 26 -7.07 2.85 -3.20
C SER A 26 -6.72 1.50 -2.58
N CYS A 27 -5.93 0.67 -3.27
CA CYS A 27 -5.39 -0.58 -2.72
C CYS A 27 -4.41 -0.31 -1.57
N LEU A 28 -3.51 0.66 -1.72
CA LEU A 28 -2.54 1.03 -0.69
C LEU A 28 -3.23 1.59 0.55
N LYS A 29 -4.27 2.41 0.39
CA LYS A 29 -5.13 2.85 1.51
C LYS A 29 -5.71 1.65 2.26
N HIS A 30 -6.24 0.67 1.54
CA HIS A 30 -6.78 -0.54 2.15
C HIS A 30 -5.71 -1.35 2.91
N ILE A 31 -4.51 -1.47 2.35
CA ILE A 31 -3.40 -2.18 3.00
C ILE A 31 -2.96 -1.45 4.26
N PHE A 32 -2.65 -0.16 4.14
CA PHE A 32 -2.21 0.69 5.25
C PHE A 32 -3.21 0.70 6.40
N ALA A 33 -4.50 0.80 6.07
CA ALA A 33 -5.64 0.72 6.99
C ALA A 33 -5.64 -0.51 7.92
N LYS A 34 -5.06 -1.64 7.50
CA LYS A 34 -4.97 -2.85 8.35
C LYS A 34 -3.96 -2.72 9.48
N TYR A 35 -2.99 -1.82 9.35
CA TYR A 35 -1.82 -1.76 10.22
C TYR A 35 -1.68 -0.41 10.95
N CYS A 36 -2.50 0.58 10.61
CA CYS A 36 -2.36 1.93 11.12
C CYS A 36 -2.95 2.15 12.52
N SER A 37 -2.47 3.22 13.15
CA SER A 37 -3.01 3.85 14.35
C SER A 37 -3.52 5.26 14.03
N PRO A 38 -4.68 5.68 14.56
CA PRO A 38 -5.65 4.86 15.28
C PRO A 38 -6.21 3.75 14.38
N PRO A 39 -6.59 2.59 14.95
CA PRO A 39 -7.17 1.51 14.17
C PRO A 39 -8.53 1.92 13.61
N LEU A 40 -8.84 1.42 12.41
CA LEU A 40 -10.14 1.63 11.80
C LEU A 40 -11.28 1.10 12.67
N GLN A 41 -12.31 1.92 12.80
CA GLN A 41 -13.57 1.51 13.39
C GLN A 41 -14.39 0.80 12.31
N LEU A 42 -14.24 -0.53 12.23
CA LEU A 42 -15.03 -1.35 11.31
C LEU A 42 -16.50 -1.34 11.74
N SER A 43 -17.38 -1.06 10.79
CA SER A 43 -18.83 -1.19 10.99
C SER A 43 -19.25 -2.65 10.76
N SER A 44 -20.31 -3.12 11.42
CA SER A 44 -20.81 -4.50 11.23
C SER A 44 -21.37 -4.76 9.82
N ASP A 45 -21.47 -3.74 8.98
CA ASP A 45 -21.98 -3.80 7.60
C ASP A 45 -20.85 -3.88 6.55
N ASP A 46 -19.58 -3.80 6.97
CA ASP A 46 -18.45 -3.88 6.05
C ASP A 46 -18.33 -5.28 5.43
N SER A 47 -18.66 -5.36 4.13
CA SER A 47 -18.52 -6.59 3.36
C SER A 47 -17.05 -7.00 3.21
N ASP A 48 -16.80 -8.30 3.06
CA ASP A 48 -15.45 -8.85 2.83
C ASP A 48 -14.75 -8.32 1.56
N TYR A 49 -15.48 -7.62 0.68
CA TYR A 49 -15.00 -7.09 -0.59
C TYR A 49 -14.87 -5.56 -0.60
N THR A 50 -15.24 -4.88 0.49
CA THR A 50 -15.16 -3.42 0.59
C THR A 50 -13.73 -2.97 0.91
N LEU A 51 -13.20 -2.01 0.15
CA LEU A 51 -11.89 -1.41 0.43
C LEU A 51 -11.95 -0.58 1.70
N LEU A 52 -10.88 -0.65 2.48
CA LEU A 52 -10.74 0.11 3.71
C LEU A 52 -10.10 1.45 3.36
N SER A 53 -10.45 2.49 4.10
CA SER A 53 -9.76 3.77 4.02
C SER A 53 -9.26 4.11 5.42
N PRO A 54 -7.98 4.46 5.61
CA PRO A 54 -7.47 4.78 6.93
C PRO A 54 -8.15 6.06 7.49
N PRO A 55 -8.17 6.23 8.81
CA PRO A 55 -8.59 7.49 9.43
C PRO A 55 -7.68 8.64 8.98
N PRO A 56 -8.15 9.90 9.05
CA PRO A 56 -7.29 11.05 8.86
C PRO A 56 -6.10 11.00 9.83
N ASP A 57 -4.93 11.43 9.36
CA ASP A 57 -3.68 11.52 10.12
C ASP A 57 -3.21 10.18 10.74
N ALA A 58 -3.68 9.05 10.21
CA ALA A 58 -3.23 7.75 10.65
C ALA A 58 -1.79 7.48 10.20
N TYR A 59 -1.07 6.73 11.03
CA TYR A 59 0.34 6.39 10.88
C TYR A 59 0.60 4.93 11.26
N LEU A 60 1.70 4.34 10.80
CA LEU A 60 2.16 3.03 11.27
C LEU A 60 3.04 3.24 12.50
N THR A 61 2.60 2.71 13.64
CA THR A 61 3.50 2.51 14.78
C THR A 61 4.60 1.54 14.39
N GLU A 62 5.67 1.44 15.19
CA GLU A 62 6.71 0.43 14.97
C GLU A 62 6.13 -0.98 14.87
N GLU A 63 5.17 -1.33 15.74
CA GLU A 63 4.46 -2.61 15.69
C GLU A 63 3.68 -2.79 14.39
N GLY A 64 2.94 -1.77 13.95
CA GLY A 64 2.20 -1.78 12.70
C GLY A 64 3.10 -1.95 11.47
N LEU A 65 4.21 -1.22 11.41
CA LEU A 65 5.21 -1.31 10.34
C LEU A 65 5.83 -2.71 10.28
N GLN A 66 6.24 -3.25 11.43
CA GLN A 66 6.85 -4.59 11.50
C GLN A 66 5.83 -5.68 11.14
N LYS A 67 4.57 -5.54 11.53
CA LYS A 67 3.51 -6.48 11.16
C LYS A 67 3.20 -6.43 9.67
N TRP A 68 3.13 -5.24 9.07
CA TRP A 68 3.00 -5.08 7.63
C TRP A 68 4.19 -5.71 6.89
N ALA A 69 5.42 -5.46 7.34
CA ALA A 69 6.63 -6.03 6.74
C ALA A 69 6.61 -7.56 6.83
N LEU A 70 6.20 -8.13 7.96
CA LEU A 70 6.05 -9.58 8.12
C LEU A 70 5.02 -10.17 7.14
N ASP A 71 3.84 -9.57 7.03
CA ASP A 71 2.78 -10.08 6.14
C ASP A 71 3.14 -9.91 4.66
N THR A 72 3.94 -8.88 4.35
CA THR A 72 4.36 -8.54 2.99
C THR A 72 5.59 -9.32 2.57
N ASN A 73 6.59 -9.50 3.43
CA ASN A 73 7.89 -10.08 3.06
C ASN A 73 8.12 -11.48 3.63
N GLY A 74 7.28 -11.90 4.58
CA GLY A 74 7.46 -13.13 5.36
C GLY A 74 8.41 -12.97 6.55
N THR A 75 9.08 -11.82 6.68
CA THR A 75 9.92 -11.47 7.82
C THR A 75 9.75 -9.99 8.17
N PRO A 76 9.85 -9.61 9.46
CA PRO A 76 9.88 -8.20 9.84
C PRO A 76 11.12 -7.50 9.26
N PHE A 77 11.10 -6.17 9.20
CA PHE A 77 12.27 -5.39 8.81
C PHE A 77 13.38 -5.48 9.86
N SER A 78 14.62 -5.47 9.39
CA SER A 78 15.78 -5.24 10.25
C SER A 78 15.73 -3.82 10.83
N GLU A 79 16.50 -3.56 11.89
CA GLU A 79 16.63 -2.21 12.44
C GLU A 79 17.19 -1.23 11.40
N GLU A 80 18.17 -1.65 10.61
CA GLU A 80 18.77 -0.87 9.52
C GLU A 80 17.71 -0.45 8.48
N THR A 81 16.92 -1.39 7.95
CA THR A 81 15.88 -1.07 6.97
C THR A 81 14.80 -0.16 7.56
N LYS A 82 14.49 -0.31 8.85
CA LYS A 82 13.53 0.57 9.54
C LYS A 82 14.06 2.00 9.64
N GLU A 83 15.32 2.18 10.02
CA GLU A 83 15.97 3.49 10.06
C GLU A 83 15.98 4.15 8.66
N GLU A 84 16.35 3.40 7.62
CA GLU A 84 16.32 3.89 6.24
C GLU A 84 14.92 4.36 5.82
N VAL A 85 13.86 3.63 6.19
CA VAL A 85 12.47 4.01 5.89
C VAL A 85 12.10 5.32 6.59
N ILE A 86 12.48 5.49 7.86
CA ILE A 86 12.18 6.70 8.65
C ILE A 86 12.95 7.92 8.12
N GLU A 87 14.19 7.72 7.66
CA GLU A 87 15.02 8.80 7.13
C GLU A 87 14.64 9.23 5.70
N SER A 88 14.05 8.31 4.92
CA SER A 88 13.79 8.53 3.48
C SER A 88 12.39 9.04 3.17
N PHE A 89 11.40 8.75 4.03
CA PHE A 89 9.99 8.93 3.72
C PHE A 89 9.26 9.79 4.75
N ASP A 90 8.05 10.22 4.38
CA ASP A 90 7.22 11.07 5.23
C ASP A 90 6.80 10.33 6.52
N VAL A 91 7.18 10.92 7.65
CA VAL A 91 6.91 10.42 9.01
C VAL A 91 6.28 11.51 9.86
N THR A 92 5.60 11.10 10.93
CA THR A 92 5.15 12.02 12.00
C THR A 92 6.34 12.68 12.69
N ASP A 93 6.09 13.71 13.50
CA ASP A 93 7.11 14.33 14.37
C ASP A 93 7.79 13.34 15.34
N ASN A 94 7.17 12.17 15.58
CA ASN A 94 7.74 11.10 16.41
C ASN A 94 8.43 9.99 15.60
N GLY A 95 8.53 10.12 14.27
CA GLY A 95 9.20 9.14 13.41
C GLY A 95 8.33 7.95 12.97
N GLU A 96 6.99 8.08 13.02
CA GLU A 96 6.07 7.02 12.60
C GLU A 96 5.66 7.20 11.13
N LEU A 97 5.67 6.14 10.33
CA LEU A 97 5.41 6.24 8.89
C LEU A 97 3.97 6.64 8.60
N THR A 98 3.76 7.77 7.93
CA THR A 98 2.40 8.22 7.54
C THR A 98 1.90 7.47 6.31
N PHE A 99 0.63 7.65 5.94
CA PHE A 99 0.15 7.15 4.64
C PHE A 99 0.94 7.76 3.47
N MET A 100 1.36 9.04 3.56
CA MET A 100 2.17 9.64 2.51
C MET A 100 3.55 8.99 2.41
N GLY A 101 4.18 8.65 3.53
CA GLY A 101 5.46 7.94 3.50
C GLY A 101 5.31 6.53 2.93
N PHE A 102 4.24 5.83 3.30
CA PHE A 102 3.89 4.53 2.73
C PHE A 102 3.62 4.60 1.23
N PHE A 103 2.94 5.65 0.76
CA PHE A 103 2.71 5.91 -0.65
C PHE A 103 4.03 6.17 -1.40
N GLN A 104 4.93 6.98 -0.84
CA GLN A 104 6.25 7.25 -1.41
C GLN A 104 7.11 5.98 -1.52
N LEU A 105 7.07 5.12 -0.49
CA LEU A 105 7.73 3.82 -0.51
C LEU A 105 7.23 2.98 -1.69
N TYR A 106 5.92 2.87 -1.88
CA TYR A 106 5.35 2.13 -2.99
C TYR A 106 5.59 2.81 -4.35
N GLN A 107 5.67 4.14 -4.41
CA GLN A 107 6.02 4.86 -5.64
C GLN A 107 7.44 4.44 -6.07
N LEU A 108 8.41 4.55 -5.16
CA LEU A 108 9.79 4.17 -5.42
C LEU A 108 9.91 2.69 -5.78
N GLN A 109 9.26 1.79 -5.04
CA GLN A 109 9.27 0.37 -5.34
C GLN A 109 8.71 0.09 -6.74
N THR A 110 7.56 0.66 -7.07
CA THR A 110 6.87 0.40 -8.35
C THR A 110 7.66 0.94 -9.55
N GLU A 111 8.33 2.08 -9.40
CA GLU A 111 9.23 2.64 -10.41
C GLU A 111 10.46 1.75 -10.68
N ASN A 112 10.99 1.11 -9.64
CA ASN A 112 12.18 0.27 -9.74
C ASN A 112 11.86 -1.17 -10.17
N ASP A 113 10.84 -1.77 -9.56
CA ASP A 113 10.38 -3.13 -9.83
C ASP A 113 8.87 -3.27 -9.60
N GLU A 114 8.10 -3.02 -10.66
CA GLU A 114 6.64 -3.16 -10.66
C GLU A 114 6.18 -4.56 -10.22
N GLU A 115 6.98 -5.62 -10.48
CA GLU A 115 6.60 -6.99 -10.12
C GLU A 115 6.57 -7.20 -8.61
N GLU A 116 7.46 -6.56 -7.85
CA GLU A 116 7.45 -6.61 -6.38
C GLU A 116 6.15 -6.03 -5.82
N THR A 117 5.70 -4.89 -6.34
CA THR A 117 4.41 -4.31 -5.96
C THR A 117 3.24 -5.26 -6.24
N TRP A 118 3.28 -5.99 -7.37
CA TRP A 118 2.27 -7.00 -7.65
C TRP A 118 2.29 -8.19 -6.67
N LYS A 119 3.46 -8.62 -6.21
CA LYS A 119 3.58 -9.69 -5.19
C LYS A 119 2.98 -9.25 -3.87
N ASP A 120 3.23 -8.01 -3.47
CA ASP A 120 2.66 -7.43 -2.25
C ASP A 120 1.13 -7.37 -2.32
N LEU A 121 0.61 -6.81 -3.42
CA LEU A 121 -0.83 -6.74 -3.69
C LEU A 121 -1.48 -8.11 -3.60
N GLN A 122 -0.86 -9.15 -4.17
CA GLN A 122 -1.37 -10.52 -4.09
C GLN A 122 -1.41 -11.04 -2.64
N LYS A 123 -0.37 -10.78 -1.83
CA LYS A 123 -0.34 -11.16 -0.41
C LYS A 123 -1.40 -10.44 0.40
N HIS A 124 -1.76 -9.22 0.00
CA HIS A 124 -2.87 -8.46 0.57
C HIS A 124 -4.23 -8.75 -0.08
N GLY A 125 -4.30 -9.75 -0.95
CA GLY A 125 -5.56 -10.32 -1.43
C GLY A 125 -6.16 -9.64 -2.66
N PHE A 126 -5.36 -8.86 -3.39
CA PHE A 126 -5.75 -8.27 -4.67
C PHE A 126 -5.44 -9.20 -5.85
N ASP A 127 -6.31 -9.17 -6.85
CA ASP A 127 -6.05 -9.80 -8.15
C ASP A 127 -5.22 -8.90 -9.08
N ARG A 128 -4.88 -9.42 -10.27
CA ARG A 128 -4.17 -8.66 -11.32
C ARG A 128 -4.97 -7.52 -11.93
N ASN A 129 -6.22 -7.33 -11.50
CA ASN A 129 -7.06 -6.21 -11.87
C ASN A 129 -7.20 -5.22 -10.72
N LEU A 130 -6.44 -5.32 -9.63
CA LEU A 130 -6.55 -4.48 -8.43
C LEU A 130 -7.94 -4.57 -7.77
N ASN A 131 -8.62 -5.71 -7.89
CA ASN A 131 -9.84 -6.00 -7.17
C ASN A 131 -9.51 -6.83 -5.93
N LEU A 132 -10.10 -6.49 -4.79
CA LEU A 132 -9.99 -7.30 -3.58
C LEU A 132 -10.78 -8.60 -3.76
N VAL A 133 -10.09 -9.74 -3.80
CA VAL A 133 -10.70 -11.06 -3.98
C VAL A 133 -10.65 -11.92 -2.71
N LYS A 134 -9.84 -11.52 -1.73
CA LYS A 134 -9.78 -12.14 -0.40
C LYS A 134 -9.29 -11.12 0.63
N LYS A 135 -10.05 -10.86 1.68
CA LYS A 135 -9.54 -10.06 2.81
C LYS A 135 -8.54 -10.90 3.61
N THR A 136 -7.28 -10.50 3.66
CA THR A 136 -6.29 -11.11 4.58
C THR A 136 -6.35 -10.39 5.92
N ALA A 137 -6.51 -11.18 6.99
CA ALA A 137 -6.62 -10.72 8.37
C ALA A 137 -5.29 -10.21 8.93
#